data_AF-A0A0F9R9F7-F1
#
_entry.id   AF-A0A0F9R9F7-F1
#
_cell.length_a   1.000
_cell.length_b   1.000
_cell.length_c   1.000
_cell.angle_alpha   90.00
_cell.angle_beta   90.00
_cell.angle_gamma   90.00
#
_symmetry.space_group_name_H-M   'P 1'
#
loop_
_entity.id
_entity.type
_entity.pdbx_description
1 polymer ?
#
loop_
_entity_poly.entity_id
_entity_poly.type
_entity_poly.pdbx_seq_one_letter_code
_entity_poly.pdbx_strand_id
1 'polypeptide(L)'
;FRSARLSVSFFYPPLKRDDFGLYYEEMKHHIPVEYLERVDYPTVAEIEAYTETYRVEYMDRVNPDKGWHKFNHSREVEVLTIGGIDDFFLVYAYPPAGVEIAKPEDVLGYELWRGWILELIGGEPTYRLDTATYREGEAAFKSRKTELGY
;
A
#
# COMPACT_ATOMS: atom_id res chain seq x y z
N PHE A 1 36.81 22.67 7.45
CA PHE A 1 35.75 23.41 6.74
C PHE A 1 36.09 23.52 5.27
N ARG A 2 35.49 22.66 4.42
CA ARG A 2 35.52 22.80 2.96
C ARG A 2 34.08 22.93 2.49
N SER A 3 33.75 24.10 1.96
CA SER A 3 32.46 24.45 1.37
C SER A 3 32.31 23.71 0.04
N ALA A 4 31.28 22.87 -0.08
CA ALA A 4 30.85 22.31 -1.35
C ALA A 4 29.81 23.26 -1.97
N ARG A 5 30.17 23.89 -3.09
CA ARG A 5 29.24 24.62 -3.96
C ARG A 5 28.24 23.61 -4.56
N LEU A 6 26.99 23.65 -4.10
CA LEU A 6 25.86 23.06 -4.83
C LEU A 6 25.59 23.93 -6.07
N SER A 7 25.96 23.45 -7.24
CA SER A 7 25.48 23.99 -8.51
C SER A 7 24.07 23.44 -8.76
N VAL A 8 23.06 24.27 -8.53
CA VAL A 8 21.69 23.99 -8.98
C VAL A 8 21.67 24.18 -10.50
N SER A 9 21.59 23.06 -11.23
CA SER A 9 21.36 23.11 -12.68
C SER A 9 19.86 23.29 -12.89
N PHE A 10 19.43 24.52 -13.18
CA PHE A 10 18.08 24.76 -13.69
C PHE A 10 18.03 24.17 -15.10
N PHE A 11 17.33 23.03 -15.25
CA PHE A 11 16.96 22.51 -16.56
C PHE A 11 15.93 23.45 -17.17
N TYR A 12 16.39 24.47 -17.90
CA TYR A 12 15.52 25.23 -18.79
C TYR A 12 15.08 24.30 -19.92
N PRO A 13 13.78 24.29 -20.29
CA PRO A 13 13.32 23.50 -21.43
C PRO A 13 14.04 23.95 -22.72
N PRO A 14 14.27 23.03 -23.67
CA PRO A 14 14.98 23.36 -24.90
C PRO A 14 14.19 24.39 -25.71
N LEU A 15 14.84 25.51 -26.03
CA LEU A 15 14.33 26.53 -26.94
C LEU A 15 14.15 25.93 -28.33
N LYS A 16 12.91 25.92 -28.83
CA LYS A 16 12.61 25.53 -30.21
C LYS A 16 12.52 26.78 -31.09
N ARG A 17 12.91 26.61 -32.36
CA ARG A 17 12.93 27.67 -33.37
C ARG A 17 12.06 27.26 -34.54
N ASP A 18 11.13 28.12 -34.92
CA ASP A 18 10.40 28.04 -36.17
C ASP A 18 10.61 29.32 -37.00
N ASP A 19 9.88 29.45 -38.10
CA ASP A 19 9.96 30.58 -39.03
C ASP A 19 9.54 31.93 -38.40
N PHE A 20 8.97 31.93 -37.18
CA PHE A 20 8.49 33.12 -36.49
C PHE A 20 9.28 33.49 -35.23
N GLY A 21 10.26 32.68 -34.82
CA GLY A 21 11.23 33.05 -33.77
C GLY A 21 11.53 31.94 -32.76
N LEU A 22 12.10 32.33 -31.62
CA LEU A 22 12.32 31.45 -30.48
C LEU A 22 11.13 31.55 -29.54
N TYR A 23 10.48 30.43 -29.23
CA TYR A 23 9.41 30.39 -28.24
C TYR A 23 9.65 29.28 -27.23
N TYR A 24 9.16 29.51 -26.02
CA TYR A 24 9.05 28.46 -25.01
C TYR A 24 7.80 27.65 -25.33
N GLU A 25 7.96 26.32 -25.45
CA GLU A 25 6.84 25.39 -25.54
C GLU A 25 6.00 25.57 -24.27
N GLU A 26 4.73 26.00 -24.40
CA GLU A 26 3.82 26.12 -23.25
C GLU A 26 3.79 24.76 -22.55
N MET A 27 4.40 24.68 -21.36
CA MET A 27 4.22 23.55 -20.50
C MET A 27 2.75 23.56 -20.10
N LYS A 28 1.96 22.67 -20.71
CA LYS A 28 0.64 22.32 -20.19
C LYS A 28 0.85 22.02 -18.72
N HIS A 29 0.42 22.91 -17.84
CA HIS A 29 0.42 22.66 -16.41
C HIS A 29 -0.42 21.40 -16.20
N HIS A 30 0.27 20.30 -15.94
CA HIS A 30 -0.37 19.06 -15.52
C HIS A 30 -0.87 19.33 -14.11
N ILE A 31 -2.16 19.64 -14.00
CA ILE A 31 -2.86 19.61 -12.74
C ILE A 31 -2.82 18.13 -12.32
N PRO A 32 -2.23 17.79 -11.16
CA PRO A 32 -2.29 16.43 -10.65
C PRO A 32 -3.76 16.02 -10.60
N VAL A 33 -4.11 14.88 -11.19
CA VAL A 33 -5.44 14.33 -10.95
C VAL A 33 -5.41 13.78 -9.53
N GLU A 34 -5.81 14.60 -8.56
CA GLU A 34 -6.25 14.06 -7.28
C GLU A 34 -7.32 13.02 -7.59
N TYR A 35 -7.21 11.85 -6.96
CA TYR A 35 -8.33 10.93 -6.92
C TYR A 35 -9.57 11.73 -6.51
N LEU A 36 -10.63 11.67 -7.32
CA LEU A 36 -11.88 12.33 -6.96
C LEU A 36 -12.44 11.77 -5.63
N GLU A 37 -12.05 10.55 -5.25
CA GLU A 37 -12.48 9.88 -4.01
C GLU A 37 -11.30 9.23 -3.26
N ARG A 38 -11.30 9.42 -1.94
CA ARG A 38 -10.36 8.81 -1.01
C ARG A 38 -10.73 7.33 -0.83
N VAL A 39 -9.78 6.42 -1.05
CA VAL A 39 -9.98 4.99 -0.79
C VAL A 39 -10.23 4.77 0.71
N ASP A 40 -11.36 4.15 1.02
CA ASP A 40 -11.72 3.76 2.37
C ASP A 40 -11.19 2.35 2.65
N TYR A 41 -10.03 2.31 3.29
CA TYR A 41 -9.41 1.06 3.71
C TYR A 41 -10.07 0.54 4.99
N PRO A 42 -10.10 -0.78 5.20
CA PRO A 42 -10.69 -1.38 6.39
C PRO A 42 -10.11 -0.83 7.70
N THR A 43 -10.97 -0.74 8.70
CA THR A 43 -10.62 -0.49 10.09
C THR A 43 -9.99 -1.73 10.74
N VAL A 44 -9.31 -1.56 11.88
CA VAL A 44 -8.71 -2.69 12.61
C VAL A 44 -9.78 -3.74 12.99
N ALA A 45 -10.96 -3.30 13.45
CA ALA A 45 -12.05 -4.21 13.82
C ALA A 45 -12.55 -5.06 12.62
N GLU A 46 -12.57 -4.49 11.41
CA GLU A 46 -12.93 -5.23 10.20
C GLU A 46 -11.85 -6.23 9.80
N ILE A 47 -10.57 -5.85 9.94
CA ILE A 47 -9.44 -6.74 9.69
C ILE A 47 -9.43 -7.93 10.68
N GLU A 48 -9.78 -7.70 11.95
CA GLU A 48 -9.96 -8.77 12.93
C GLU A 48 -11.09 -9.73 12.52
N ALA A 49 -12.21 -9.18 12.03
CA ALA A 49 -13.32 -10.01 11.53
C ALA A 49 -12.92 -10.85 10.30
N TYR A 50 -12.23 -10.27 9.30
CA TYR A 50 -11.72 -11.02 8.15
C TYR A 50 -10.73 -12.12 8.56
N THR A 51 -9.87 -11.82 9.54
CA THR A 51 -8.90 -12.77 10.09
C THR A 51 -9.59 -13.93 10.78
N GLU A 52 -10.61 -13.66 11.58
CA GLU A 52 -11.39 -14.71 12.24
C GLU A 52 -12.14 -15.58 11.24
N THR A 53 -12.79 -14.98 10.25
CA THR A 53 -13.44 -15.72 9.17
C THR A 53 -12.43 -16.59 8.42
N TYR A 54 -11.24 -16.06 8.10
CA TYR A 54 -10.16 -16.86 7.50
C TYR A 54 -9.78 -18.06 8.36
N ARG A 55 -9.49 -17.82 9.65
CA ARG A 55 -9.07 -18.85 10.60
C ARG A 55 -10.10 -19.97 10.76
N VAL A 56 -11.38 -19.63 10.76
CA VAL A 56 -12.47 -20.60 10.97
C VAL A 56 -12.85 -21.35 9.69
N GLU A 57 -12.94 -20.63 8.57
CA GLU A 57 -13.58 -21.16 7.34
C GLU A 57 -12.58 -21.59 6.26
N TYR A 58 -11.40 -20.97 6.21
CA TYR A 58 -10.47 -21.10 5.07
C TYR A 58 -9.10 -21.65 5.43
N MET A 59 -8.66 -21.49 6.68
CA MET A 59 -7.36 -21.97 7.15
C MET A 59 -7.34 -23.49 7.16
N ASP A 60 -6.39 -24.08 6.43
CA ASP A 60 -6.14 -25.52 6.46
C ASP A 60 -5.49 -25.90 7.80
N ARG A 61 -6.20 -26.72 8.60
CA ARG A 61 -5.72 -27.15 9.92
C ARG A 61 -4.42 -27.97 9.87
N VAL A 62 -4.13 -28.61 8.74
CA VAL A 62 -2.93 -29.43 8.54
C VAL A 62 -1.76 -28.57 8.07
N ASN A 63 -2.04 -27.49 7.36
CA ASN A 63 -1.04 -26.55 6.88
C ASN A 63 -1.64 -25.14 6.77
N PRO A 64 -1.65 -24.39 7.87
CA PRO A 64 -2.35 -23.10 7.94
C PRO A 64 -1.84 -22.09 6.89
N ASP A 65 -0.59 -22.25 6.44
CA ASP A 65 0.05 -21.37 5.46
C ASP A 65 -0.35 -21.67 4.01
N LYS A 66 -1.17 -22.71 3.78
CA LYS A 66 -1.63 -23.07 2.44
C LYS A 66 -2.80 -22.20 2.02
N GLY A 67 -2.47 -20.98 1.65
CA GLY A 67 -3.25 -20.20 0.69
C GLY A 67 -3.82 -18.91 1.25
N TRP A 68 -3.71 -17.87 0.42
CA TRP A 68 -4.40 -16.61 0.60
C TRP A 68 -5.89 -16.79 0.36
N HIS A 69 -6.71 -16.18 1.21
CA HIS A 69 -8.13 -15.96 0.92
C HIS A 69 -8.38 -14.49 0.59
N LYS A 70 -9.30 -14.25 -0.35
CA LYS A 70 -9.70 -12.91 -0.78
C LYS A 70 -11.12 -12.58 -0.31
N PHE A 71 -11.24 -11.52 0.47
CA PHE A 71 -12.50 -10.88 0.83
C PHE A 71 -12.72 -9.61 -0.01
N ASN A 72 -13.98 -9.29 -0.29
CA ASN A 72 -14.34 -8.00 -0.88
C ASN A 72 -14.76 -7.07 0.26
N HIS A 73 -14.00 -6.00 0.50
CA HIS A 73 -14.35 -5.00 1.52
C HIS A 73 -15.32 -3.97 0.96
N SER A 74 -14.97 -3.40 -0.18
CA SER A 74 -15.83 -2.48 -0.93
C SER A 74 -15.71 -2.76 -2.43
N ARG A 75 -16.38 -1.98 -3.27
CA ARG A 75 -16.17 -2.04 -4.74
C ARG A 75 -14.76 -1.62 -5.13
N GLU A 76 -14.05 -0.97 -4.22
CA GLU A 76 -12.77 -0.30 -4.42
C GLU A 76 -11.66 -0.86 -3.54
N VAL A 77 -11.91 -1.90 -2.74
CA VAL A 77 -10.88 -2.54 -1.91
C VAL A 77 -11.10 -4.04 -1.82
N GLU A 78 -10.07 -4.78 -2.20
CA GLU A 78 -9.92 -6.22 -1.97
C GLU A 78 -9.02 -6.46 -0.75
N VAL A 79 -9.39 -7.41 0.10
CA VAL A 79 -8.61 -7.80 1.28
C VAL A 79 -8.10 -9.22 1.11
N LEU A 80 -6.79 -9.40 1.20
CA LEU A 80 -6.12 -10.70 1.15
C LEU A 80 -5.63 -11.06 2.55
N THR A 81 -6.05 -12.22 3.04
CA THR A 81 -5.66 -12.74 4.35
C THR A 81 -4.98 -14.09 4.19
N ILE A 82 -3.87 -14.28 4.91
CA ILE A 82 -3.21 -15.56 5.13
C ILE A 82 -2.79 -15.62 6.59
N GLY A 83 -2.57 -16.81 7.14
CA GLY A 83 -1.93 -16.85 8.45
C GLY A 83 -1.83 -18.22 9.08
N GLY A 84 -1.46 -18.18 10.35
CA GLY A 84 -1.30 -19.33 11.24
C GLY A 84 0.16 -19.72 11.49
N ILE A 85 1.15 -19.02 10.93
CA ILE A 85 2.55 -19.14 11.37
C ILE A 85 2.69 -18.52 12.75
N ASP A 86 3.04 -19.32 13.74
CA ASP A 86 3.30 -18.89 15.12
C ASP A 86 2.19 -18.01 15.72
N ASP A 87 0.92 -18.33 15.42
CA ASP A 87 -0.27 -17.57 15.83
C ASP A 87 -0.41 -16.16 15.21
N PHE A 88 0.40 -15.82 14.21
CA PHE A 88 0.30 -14.58 13.45
C PHE A 88 -0.56 -14.73 12.21
N PHE A 89 -1.13 -13.62 11.75
CA PHE A 89 -1.91 -13.51 10.52
C PHE A 89 -1.47 -12.26 9.76
N LEU A 90 -1.36 -12.39 8.44
CA LEU A 90 -0.93 -11.34 7.54
C LEU A 90 -2.11 -10.93 6.66
N VAL A 91 -2.45 -9.65 6.70
CA VAL A 91 -3.58 -9.08 5.95
C VAL A 91 -3.10 -7.94 5.08
N TYR A 92 -3.50 -7.95 3.83
CA TYR A 92 -3.29 -6.86 2.88
C TYR A 92 -4.62 -6.34 2.36
N ALA A 93 -4.75 -5.02 2.21
CA ALA A 93 -5.85 -4.40 1.49
C ALA A 93 -5.28 -3.67 0.27
N TYR A 94 -5.80 -3.99 -0.90
CA TYR A 94 -5.43 -3.37 -2.17
C TYR A 94 -6.65 -2.73 -2.82
N PRO A 95 -6.51 -1.54 -3.44
CA PRO A 95 -7.50 -1.10 -4.40
C PRO A 95 -7.52 -2.04 -5.62
N PRO A 96 -8.67 -2.32 -6.24
CA PRO A 96 -8.77 -3.24 -7.37
C PRO A 96 -7.96 -2.72 -8.54
N ALA A 97 -7.41 -3.66 -9.31
CA ALA A 97 -6.75 -3.33 -10.58
C ALA A 97 -7.74 -2.62 -11.51
N GLY A 98 -7.45 -1.37 -11.89
CA GLY A 98 -8.35 -0.55 -12.73
C GLY A 98 -8.61 0.85 -12.22
N VAL A 99 -8.09 1.22 -11.05
CA VAL A 99 -7.93 2.63 -10.70
C VAL A 99 -7.05 3.31 -11.74
N GLU A 100 -7.61 4.23 -12.53
CA GLU A 100 -6.86 5.02 -13.50
C GLU A 100 -5.90 5.96 -12.74
N ILE A 101 -4.65 5.52 -12.62
CA ILE A 101 -3.59 6.34 -12.08
C ILE A 101 -3.15 7.30 -13.17
N ALA A 102 -3.50 8.58 -13.04
CA ALA A 102 -3.03 9.61 -13.95
C ALA A 102 -1.52 9.80 -13.74
N LYS A 103 -0.70 9.20 -14.62
CA LYS A 103 0.77 9.31 -14.70
C LYS A 103 1.58 8.86 -13.46
N PRO A 104 2.78 8.26 -13.66
CA PRO A 104 3.64 7.78 -12.57
C PRO A 104 4.12 8.84 -11.56
N GLU A 105 4.10 10.11 -11.96
CA GLU A 105 4.58 11.25 -11.16
C GLU A 105 3.56 11.76 -10.13
N ASP A 106 2.25 11.50 -10.34
CA ASP A 106 1.20 11.80 -9.36
C ASP A 106 1.05 10.69 -8.29
N VAL A 107 1.81 9.59 -8.43
CA VAL A 107 1.83 8.42 -7.53
C VAL A 107 2.67 8.64 -6.27
N LEU A 108 3.50 9.68 -6.26
CA LEU A 108 4.54 9.88 -5.23
C LEU A 108 4.03 10.14 -3.80
N GLY A 109 2.71 10.16 -3.59
CA GLY A 109 2.09 10.21 -2.26
C GLY A 109 0.92 9.24 -2.04
N TYR A 110 0.67 8.31 -2.98
CA TYR A 110 -0.51 7.47 -2.90
C TYR A 110 -0.24 6.16 -2.14
N GLU A 111 -1.09 5.87 -1.16
CA GLU A 111 -1.07 4.61 -0.42
C GLU A 111 -1.69 3.50 -1.29
N LEU A 112 -0.85 2.80 -2.05
CA LEU A 112 -1.26 1.75 -3.00
C LEU A 112 -1.78 0.49 -2.33
N TRP A 113 -1.55 0.33 -1.03
CA TRP A 113 -2.02 -0.79 -0.23
C TRP A 113 -1.87 -0.48 1.27
N ARG A 114 -2.62 -1.21 2.10
CA ARG A 114 -2.42 -1.27 3.54
C ARG A 114 -2.16 -2.68 4.02
N GLY A 115 -1.30 -2.79 5.02
CA GLY A 115 -0.95 -4.06 5.64
C GLY A 115 -1.20 -4.07 7.13
N TRP A 116 -1.64 -5.22 7.63
CA TRP A 116 -1.75 -5.51 9.06
C TRP A 116 -1.12 -6.88 9.36
N ILE A 117 -0.41 -6.95 10.48
CA ILE A 117 0.03 -8.19 11.11
C ILE A 117 -0.71 -8.28 12.43
N LEU A 118 -1.53 -9.33 12.56
CA LEU A 118 -2.28 -9.63 13.78
C LEU A 118 -1.70 -10.86 14.46
N GLU A 119 -1.78 -10.90 15.78
CA GLU A 119 -1.41 -12.05 16.60
C GLU A 119 -2.64 -12.55 17.35
N LEU A 120 -2.90 -13.84 17.29
CA LEU A 120 -3.96 -14.50 18.04
C LEU A 120 -3.51 -14.70 19.49
N ILE A 121 -4.26 -14.15 20.44
CA ILE A 121 -3.94 -14.20 21.87
C ILE A 121 -4.87 -15.19 22.57
N GLY A 122 -4.28 -16.21 23.19
CA GLY A 122 -4.99 -17.03 24.18
C GLY A 122 -5.99 -18.05 23.61
N GLY A 123 -5.88 -18.43 22.33
CA GLY A 123 -6.68 -19.50 21.71
C GLY A 123 -8.17 -19.17 21.46
N GLU A 124 -8.66 -18.06 22.01
CA GLU A 124 -9.94 -17.43 21.73
C GLU A 124 -9.78 -16.39 20.60
N PRO A 125 -10.85 -15.92 19.93
CA PRO A 125 -10.78 -14.96 18.82
C PRO A 125 -10.45 -13.54 19.29
N THR A 126 -9.34 -13.40 20.01
CA THR A 126 -8.79 -12.14 20.51
C THR A 126 -7.50 -11.87 19.76
N TYR A 127 -7.48 -10.76 19.03
CA TYR A 127 -6.33 -10.38 18.20
C TYR A 127 -5.61 -9.18 18.80
N ARG A 128 -4.29 -9.19 18.70
CA ARG A 128 -3.44 -8.03 18.97
C ARG A 128 -2.86 -7.52 17.67
N LEU A 129 -2.99 -6.21 17.42
CA LEU A 129 -2.31 -5.57 16.30
C LEU A 129 -0.80 -5.43 16.57
N ASP A 130 -0.01 -6.34 15.99
CA ASP A 130 1.45 -6.34 16.09
C ASP A 130 2.06 -5.18 15.30
N THR A 131 1.77 -5.07 14.00
CA THR A 131 2.33 -4.06 13.09
C THR A 131 1.31 -3.66 12.02
N ALA A 132 1.32 -2.39 11.59
CA ALA A 132 0.56 -1.92 10.44
C ALA A 132 1.33 -0.89 9.61
N THR A 133 1.11 -0.88 8.29
CA THR A 133 1.80 0.06 7.39
C THR A 133 1.53 1.53 7.73
N TYR A 134 0.31 1.87 8.14
CA TYR A 134 -0.04 3.26 8.50
C TYR A 134 0.53 3.71 9.85
N ARG A 135 1.00 2.78 10.70
CA ARG A 135 1.48 3.06 12.05
C ARG A 135 3.02 3.05 12.11
N GLU A 136 3.65 2.03 11.54
CA GLU A 136 5.12 1.88 11.52
C GLU A 136 5.77 2.16 10.16
N GLY A 137 5.00 2.21 9.09
CA GLY A 137 5.52 2.31 7.73
C GLY A 137 5.80 0.96 7.06
N GLU A 138 5.92 1.01 5.74
CA GLU A 138 6.11 -0.18 4.89
C GLU A 138 7.40 -0.96 5.20
N ALA A 139 8.49 -0.26 5.52
CA ALA A 139 9.78 -0.89 5.79
C ALA A 139 9.73 -1.76 7.06
N ALA A 140 9.12 -1.26 8.13
CA ALA A 140 8.95 -1.99 9.38
C ALA A 140 8.02 -3.20 9.18
N PHE A 141 6.91 -3.01 8.48
CA PHE A 141 5.98 -4.09 8.12
C PHE A 141 6.68 -5.22 7.37
N LYS A 142 7.49 -4.90 6.35
CA LYS A 142 8.25 -5.89 5.58
C LYS A 142 9.31 -6.61 6.41
N SER A 143 10.01 -5.89 7.30
CA SER A 143 10.96 -6.50 8.24
C SER A 143 10.25 -7.52 9.13
N ARG A 144 9.16 -7.10 9.77
CA ARG A 144 8.39 -7.94 10.69
C ARG A 144 7.79 -9.16 10.00
N LYS A 145 7.23 -8.98 8.81
CA LYS A 145 6.76 -10.08 7.96
C LYS A 145 7.86 -11.12 7.73
N THR A 146 9.06 -10.66 7.37
CA THR A 146 10.22 -11.54 7.10
C THR A 146 10.66 -12.28 8.36
N GLU A 147 10.68 -11.61 9.52
CA GLU A 147 11.01 -12.22 10.81
C GLU A 147 10.03 -13.35 11.18
N LEU A 148 8.76 -13.20 10.82
CA LEU A 148 7.70 -14.17 11.04
C LEU A 148 7.67 -15.31 9.99
N GLY A 149 8.49 -15.24 8.94
CA GLY A 149 8.57 -16.32 7.93
C GLY A 149 7.52 -16.27 6.81
N TYR A 150 6.83 -15.13 6.63
CA TYR A 150 5.86 -14.90 5.55
C TYR A 150 6.47 -14.36 4.24
#